data_AF-A0A7S0ULH9-F1
#
_entry.id   AF-A0A7S0ULH9-F1
#
_cell.length_a   1.000
_cell.length_b   1.000
_cell.length_c   1.000
_cell.angle_alpha   90.00
_cell.angle_beta   90.00
_cell.angle_gamma   90.00
#
_symmetry.space_group_name_H-M   'P 1'
#
loop_
_entity.id
_entity.type
_entity.pdbx_description
1 polymer ?
#
loop_
_entity_poly.entity_id
_entity_poly.type
_entity_poly.pdbx_seq_one_letter_code
_entity_poly.pdbx_strand_id
1 'polypeptide(L)'
;ETLAQRYVKESISLFQRSKRENKPFFLYLAFSHVHQLCAPRMAECQWASTHFSRNKTGYNATFDDALEEMDWIAGSVLTGLKKMGLEENTLVIFTSDNGPWVAEGSCAGSKGPFRGQWLA
;
A
#
# COMPACT_ATOMS: atom_id res chain seq x y z
N GLU A 1 -15.60 4.33 5.20
CA GLU A 1 -14.74 3.49 4.34
C GLU A 1 -13.33 4.07 4.41
N THR A 2 -12.31 3.27 4.73
CA THR A 2 -10.90 3.73 4.77
C THR A 2 -10.32 3.82 3.37
N LEU A 3 -9.17 4.50 3.21
CA LEU A 3 -8.48 4.55 1.91
C LEU A 3 -8.09 3.15 1.42
N ALA A 4 -7.60 2.29 2.32
CA ALA A 4 -7.31 0.89 2.03
C ALA A 4 -8.52 0.13 1.48
N GLN A 5 -9.69 0.28 2.11
CA GLN A 5 -10.93 -0.34 1.63
C GLN A 5 -11.32 0.16 0.23
N ARG A 6 -11.16 1.46 -0.04
CA ARG A 6 -11.44 2.04 -1.36
C ARG A 6 -10.51 1.49 -2.44
N TYR A 7 -9.21 1.35 -2.17
CA TYR A 7 -8.26 0.74 -3.11
C TYR A 7 -8.71 -0.67 -3.53
N VAL A 8 -9.07 -1.52 -2.56
CA VAL A 8 -9.54 -2.89 -2.82
C VAL A 8 -10.84 -2.87 -3.61
N LYS A 9 -11.82 -2.07 -3.18
CA LYS A 9 -13.15 -1.99 -3.80
C LYS A 9 -13.09 -1.54 -5.26
N GLU A 10 -12.36 -0.47 -5.55
CA GLU A 10 -12.27 0.06 -6.92
C GLU A 10 -11.51 -0.90 -7.85
N SER A 11 -10.47 -1.57 -7.35
CA SER A 11 -9.74 -2.61 -8.10
C SER A 11 -10.65 -3.79 -8.47
N ILE A 12 -11.42 -4.29 -7.50
CA ILE A 12 -12.39 -5.38 -7.73
C ILE A 12 -13.47 -4.95 -8.73
N SER A 13 -13.97 -3.71 -8.61
CA SER A 13 -14.97 -3.15 -9.52
C SER A 13 -14.47 -3.10 -10.97
N LEU A 14 -13.21 -2.72 -11.18
CA LEU A 14 -12.55 -2.75 -12.49
C LEU A 14 -12.52 -4.17 -13.07
N PHE A 15 -12.10 -5.17 -12.29
CA PHE A 15 -12.04 -6.57 -12.74
C PHE A 15 -13.43 -7.10 -13.13
N GLN A 16 -14.44 -6.83 -12.30
CA GLN A 16 -15.82 -7.22 -12.58
C GLN A 16 -16.36 -6.59 -13.86
N ARG A 17 -16.11 -5.30 -14.07
CA ARG A 17 -16.52 -4.59 -15.29
C ARG A 17 -15.84 -5.17 -16.53
N SER A 18 -14.53 -5.38 -16.45
CA SER A 18 -13.71 -5.87 -17.56
C SER A 18 -14.11 -7.30 -17.94
N LYS A 19 -14.38 -8.15 -16.96
CA LYS A 19 -14.93 -9.51 -17.17
C LYS A 19 -16.31 -9.48 -17.82
N ARG A 20 -17.22 -8.62 -17.35
CA ARG A 20 -18.58 -8.47 -17.93
C ARG A 20 -18.53 -7.99 -19.38
N GLU A 21 -17.63 -7.08 -19.69
CA GLU A 21 -17.47 -6.53 -21.05
C GLU A 21 -16.57 -7.38 -21.96
N ASN A 22 -15.96 -8.46 -21.42
CA ASN A 22 -14.97 -9.28 -22.11
C ASN A 22 -13.83 -8.47 -22.73
N LYS A 23 -13.24 -7.55 -21.95
CA LYS A 23 -12.12 -6.69 -22.35
C LYS A 23 -10.93 -6.83 -21.41
N PRO A 24 -9.69 -6.66 -21.90
CA PRO A 24 -8.53 -6.56 -21.03
C PRO A 24 -8.62 -5.30 -20.15
N PHE A 25 -7.94 -5.32 -19.01
CA PHE A 25 -7.85 -4.16 -18.10
C PHE A 25 -6.41 -3.75 -17.88
N PHE A 26 -6.24 -2.49 -17.49
CA PHE A 26 -5.00 -1.96 -16.95
C PHE A 26 -5.32 -1.27 -15.63
N LEU A 27 -4.72 -1.77 -14.55
CA LEU A 27 -4.85 -1.19 -13.21
C LEU A 27 -3.50 -0.60 -12.80
N TYR A 28 -3.46 0.71 -12.64
CA TYR A 28 -2.35 1.37 -11.96
C TYR A 28 -2.75 1.67 -10.52
N LEU A 29 -2.22 0.87 -9.59
CA LEU A 29 -2.50 0.99 -8.17
C LEU A 29 -1.30 1.63 -7.46
N ALA A 30 -1.30 2.96 -7.41
CA ALA A 30 -0.29 3.74 -6.69
C ALA A 30 -0.69 3.89 -5.22
N PHE A 31 0.02 3.17 -4.35
CA PHE A 31 -0.18 3.27 -2.91
C PHE A 31 0.33 4.60 -2.38
N SER A 32 -0.44 5.22 -1.48
CA SER A 32 0.01 6.35 -0.66
C SER A 32 0.69 5.90 0.63
N HIS A 33 0.53 4.62 0.97
CA HIS A 33 1.15 3.96 2.10
C HIS A 33 2.67 4.13 2.09
N VAL A 34 3.26 4.12 3.29
CA VAL A 34 4.70 4.25 3.57
C VAL A 34 5.36 5.59 3.19
N HIS A 35 4.65 6.49 2.52
CA HIS A 35 5.17 7.83 2.22
C HIS A 35 4.92 8.79 3.39
N GLN A 36 5.99 9.30 3.98
CA GLN A 36 6.00 10.29 5.06
C GLN A 36 5.05 9.99 6.21
N LEU A 37 5.43 9.04 7.06
CA LEU A 37 4.56 8.56 8.12
C LEU A 37 4.53 9.49 9.31
N CYS A 38 5.65 10.11 9.65
CA CYS A 38 5.71 11.10 10.71
C CYS A 38 6.65 12.21 10.25
N ALA A 39 6.08 13.24 9.63
CA ALA A 39 6.87 14.40 9.29
C ALA A 39 7.42 15.01 10.60
N PRO A 40 8.74 15.26 10.73
CA PRO A 40 9.36 15.71 11.98
C PRO A 40 8.87 17.08 12.51
N ARG A 41 7.92 17.72 11.83
CA ARG A 41 7.29 19.00 12.20
C ARG A 41 5.75 18.94 12.29
N MET A 42 5.14 17.78 12.08
CA MET A 42 3.69 17.60 12.21
C MET A 42 3.41 16.75 13.46
N ALA A 43 2.44 17.17 14.27
CA ALA A 43 1.96 16.38 15.41
C ALA A 43 1.14 15.15 14.99
N GLU A 44 0.83 15.05 13.70
CA GLU A 44 -0.03 14.03 13.11
C GLU A 44 0.82 13.17 12.17
N CYS A 45 0.96 11.90 12.53
CA CYS A 45 1.50 10.88 11.66
C CYS A 45 0.42 10.42 10.65
N GLN A 46 0.81 9.90 9.48
CA GLN A 46 -0.13 9.18 8.61
C GLN A 46 -0.82 8.08 9.40
N TRP A 47 -2.09 7.86 9.08
CA TRP A 47 -2.93 6.89 9.76
C TRP A 47 -2.92 5.57 8.99
N ALA A 48 -2.36 4.52 9.57
CA ALA A 48 -2.77 3.16 9.27
C ALA A 48 -4.07 2.85 10.03
N SER A 49 -4.96 2.01 9.49
CA SER A 49 -6.14 1.59 10.25
C SER A 49 -5.73 0.96 11.59
N THR A 50 -6.53 1.18 12.64
CA THR A 50 -6.36 0.54 13.96
C THR A 50 -6.37 -0.99 13.90
N HIS A 51 -6.87 -1.57 12.80
CA HIS A 51 -6.79 -3.01 12.54
C HIS A 51 -5.34 -3.51 12.45
N PHE A 52 -4.46 -2.73 11.82
CA PHE A 52 -3.05 -3.08 11.61
C PHE A 52 -2.15 -2.50 12.70
N SER A 53 -2.64 -1.55 13.50
CA SER A 53 -1.85 -0.95 14.57
C SER A 53 -1.46 -1.96 15.64
N ARG A 54 -0.15 -2.15 15.82
CA ARG A 54 0.42 -2.89 16.95
C ARG A 54 0.26 -2.14 18.28
N ASN A 55 0.09 -0.82 18.24
CA ASN A 55 -0.16 0.01 19.40
C ASN A 55 -1.63 0.49 19.45
N LYS A 56 -2.48 -0.26 20.15
CA LYS A 56 -3.91 0.02 20.25
C LYS A 56 -4.26 1.24 21.12
N THR A 57 -3.28 1.90 21.73
CA THR A 57 -3.49 3.01 22.68
C THR A 57 -2.90 4.35 22.22
N GLY A 58 -2.32 4.43 21.01
CA GLY A 58 -1.67 5.64 20.50
C GLY A 58 -2.05 6.02 19.06
N TYR A 59 -1.84 7.29 18.72
CA TYR A 59 -2.18 7.92 17.43
C TYR A 59 -1.05 7.88 16.38
N ASN A 60 0.00 7.10 16.62
CA ASN A 60 1.17 7.08 15.74
C ASN A 60 1.28 5.71 15.05
N ALA A 61 0.83 5.63 13.80
CA ALA A 61 1.10 4.45 12.99
C ALA A 61 2.61 4.36 12.71
N THR A 62 3.15 3.16 12.83
CA THR A 62 4.54 2.87 12.50
C THR A 62 4.69 2.57 11.01
N PHE A 63 5.94 2.56 10.53
CA PHE A 63 6.26 2.06 9.19
C PHE A 63 5.68 0.67 8.94
N ASP A 64 5.80 -0.19 9.95
CA ASP A 64 5.32 -1.56 9.84
C ASP A 64 3.80 -1.64 9.74
N ASP A 65 3.05 -0.80 10.46
CA ASP A 65 1.58 -0.80 10.39
C ASP A 65 1.09 -0.35 8.99
N ALA A 66 1.73 0.68 8.42
CA ALA A 66 1.42 1.16 7.08
C ALA A 66 1.85 0.17 5.98
N LEU A 67 2.99 -0.49 6.17
CA LEU A 67 3.46 -1.56 5.29
C LEU A 67 2.52 -2.76 5.32
N GLU A 68 2.04 -3.16 6.50
CA GLU A 68 1.11 -4.27 6.68
C GLU A 68 -0.26 -3.97 6.04
N GLU A 69 -0.77 -2.74 6.17
CA GLU A 69 -1.99 -2.33 5.47
C GLU A 69 -1.81 -2.34 3.94
N MET A 70 -0.65 -1.90 3.42
CA MET A 70 -0.34 -1.98 1.99
C MET A 70 -0.31 -3.44 1.49
N ASP A 71 0.35 -4.32 2.23
CA ASP A 71 0.40 -5.76 1.94
C ASP A 71 -1.01 -6.37 1.93
N TRP A 72 -1.85 -6.01 2.91
CA TRP A 72 -3.24 -6.45 2.95
C TRP A 72 -4.05 -5.98 1.74
N ILE A 73 -3.85 -4.73 1.27
CA ILE A 73 -4.51 -4.25 0.05
C ILE A 73 -4.07 -5.10 -1.15
N ALA A 74 -2.75 -5.30 -1.33
CA ALA A 74 -2.20 -6.09 -2.42
C ALA A 74 -2.75 -7.53 -2.40
N GLY A 75 -2.71 -8.19 -1.25
CA GLY A 75 -3.25 -9.54 -1.07
C GLY A 75 -4.76 -9.62 -1.34
N SER A 76 -5.52 -8.59 -0.96
CA SER A 76 -6.96 -8.52 -1.24
C SER A 76 -7.26 -8.38 -2.73
N VAL A 77 -6.48 -7.58 -3.46
CA VAL A 77 -6.60 -7.42 -4.92
C VAL A 77 -6.25 -8.73 -5.63
N LEU A 78 -5.15 -9.39 -5.24
CA LEU A 78 -4.75 -10.70 -5.78
C LEU A 78 -5.81 -11.77 -5.50
N THR A 79 -6.35 -11.80 -4.29
CA THR A 79 -7.47 -12.69 -3.93
C THR A 79 -8.70 -12.42 -4.81
N GLY A 80 -8.96 -11.15 -5.15
CA GLY A 80 -10.01 -10.76 -6.09
C GLY A 80 -9.81 -11.38 -7.48
N LEU A 81 -8.59 -11.29 -8.04
CA LEU A 81 -8.25 -11.93 -9.32
C LEU A 81 -8.49 -13.45 -9.26
N LYS A 82 -7.98 -14.11 -8.22
CA LYS A 82 -8.14 -15.56 -8.01
C LYS A 82 -9.60 -16.00 -7.96
N LYS A 83 -10.41 -15.35 -7.12
CA LYS A 83 -11.85 -15.65 -6.97
C LYS A 83 -12.62 -15.48 -8.27
N MET A 84 -12.16 -14.61 -9.17
CA MET A 84 -12.78 -14.38 -10.47
C MET A 84 -12.20 -15.27 -11.58
N GLY A 85 -11.19 -16.09 -11.31
CA GLY A 85 -10.51 -16.92 -12.30
C GLY A 85 -9.69 -16.11 -13.31
N LEU A 86 -9.15 -14.96 -12.89
CA LEU A 86 -8.37 -14.06 -13.75
C LEU A 86 -6.85 -14.19 -13.55
N GLU A 87 -6.38 -14.95 -12.54
CA GLU A 87 -4.97 -14.95 -12.14
C GLU A 87 -4.02 -15.44 -13.24
N GLU A 88 -4.38 -16.52 -13.95
CA GLU A 88 -3.53 -17.14 -14.99
C GLU A 88 -3.31 -16.25 -16.22
N ASN A 89 -4.16 -15.24 -16.45
CA ASN A 89 -4.06 -14.32 -17.59
C ASN A 89 -3.90 -12.87 -17.15
N THR A 90 -3.33 -12.63 -15.97
CA THR A 90 -3.03 -11.29 -15.46
C THR A 90 -1.56 -11.18 -15.10
N LEU A 91 -0.83 -10.27 -15.75
CA LEU A 91 0.51 -9.89 -15.33
C LEU A 91 0.42 -8.89 -14.18
N VAL A 92 1.04 -9.24 -13.04
CA VAL A 92 1.15 -8.35 -11.88
C VAL A 92 2.60 -7.91 -11.71
N ILE A 93 2.82 -6.61 -11.63
CA ILE A 93 4.12 -5.99 -11.35
C ILE A 93 3.98 -5.19 -10.06
N PHE A 94 4.88 -5.45 -9.11
CA PHE A 94 4.97 -4.72 -7.85
C PHE A 94 6.33 -4.04 -7.75
N THR A 95 6.34 -2.74 -7.50
CA THR A 95 7.57 -1.94 -7.41
C THR A 95 7.35 -0.72 -6.50
N SER A 96 8.44 -0.10 -6.09
CA SER A 96 8.48 1.23 -5.46
C SER A 96 8.92 2.29 -6.49
N ASP A 97 8.61 3.55 -6.22
CA ASP A 97 9.04 4.71 -7.02
C ASP A 97 10.46 5.19 -6.67
N ASN A 98 10.85 5.10 -5.39
CA ASN A 98 12.19 5.37 -4.89
C ASN A 98 12.54 4.55 -3.64
N GLY A 99 13.77 4.74 -3.14
CA GLY A 99 14.23 4.19 -1.86
C GLY A 99 13.69 4.97 -0.65
N PRO A 100 13.94 4.50 0.59
CA PRO A 100 13.34 5.08 1.78
C PRO A 100 13.91 6.47 2.12
N TRP A 101 13.05 7.33 2.67
CA TRP A 101 13.48 8.61 3.24
C TRP A 101 14.01 8.41 4.67
N VAL A 102 15.28 8.06 4.76
CA VAL A 102 15.95 7.72 6.05
C VAL A 102 15.96 8.84 7.08
N ALA A 103 15.64 10.08 6.68
CA ALA A 103 15.54 11.22 7.59
C ALA A 103 14.35 11.12 8.56
N GLU A 104 13.35 10.26 8.29
CA GLU A 104 12.25 9.99 9.23
C GLU A 104 12.64 9.10 10.42
N GLY A 105 13.91 8.66 10.49
CA GLY A 105 14.41 7.88 11.62
C GLY A 105 13.63 6.58 11.80
N SER A 106 13.00 6.39 12.97
CA SER A 106 12.24 5.18 13.30
C SER A 106 10.98 4.98 12.46
N CYS A 107 10.53 5.99 11.72
CA CYS A 107 9.38 5.93 10.83
C CYS A 107 9.78 5.66 9.36
N ALA A 108 11.07 5.54 9.07
CA ALA A 108 11.58 5.27 7.73
C ALA A 108 11.62 3.77 7.42
N GLY A 109 11.49 3.43 6.14
CA GLY A 109 11.79 2.10 5.63
C GLY A 109 13.29 1.78 5.61
N SER A 110 13.61 0.51 5.32
CA SER A 110 15.00 0.05 5.23
C SER A 110 15.51 0.03 3.79
N LYS A 111 16.72 0.53 3.58
CA LYS A 111 17.47 0.36 2.32
C LYS A 111 18.29 -0.94 2.27
N GLY A 112 18.18 -1.78 3.32
CA GLY A 112 18.98 -2.99 3.45
C GLY A 112 20.49 -2.72 3.38
N PRO A 113 21.28 -3.54 2.66
CA PRO A 113 22.74 -3.37 2.57
C PRO A 113 23.17 -2.24 1.62
N PHE A 114 22.24 -1.58 0.94
CA PHE A 114 22.53 -0.62 -0.11
C PHE A 114 22.89 0.77 0.45
N ARG A 115 23.61 1.56 -0.36
CA ARG A 115 23.99 2.95 -0.06
C ARG A 115 23.11 3.92 -0.86
N GLY A 116 23.13 5.19 -0.46
CA GLY A 116 22.24 6.22 -0.98
C GLY A 116 21.23 6.66 0.08
N GLN A 117 20.85 7.93 0.02
CA GLN A 117 19.80 8.53 0.86
C GLN A 117 19.30 9.79 0.17
N TRP A 118 18.00 10.03 0.25
CA TRP A 118 17.41 11.27 -0.21
C TRP A 118 17.79 12.40 0.76
N LEU A 119 18.70 13.28 0.34
CA LEU A 119 19.08 14.51 1.04
C LEU A 119 18.35 15.67 0.37
N ALA A 120 17.14 15.97 0.81
CA ALA A 120 16.49 17.24 0.50
C ALA A 120 16.57 18.13 1.74
#